data_AF-A0A6G5ZVZ6-F1
#
_entry.id   AF-A0A6G5ZVZ6-F1
#
_cell.length_a   1.000
_cell.length_b   1.000
_cell.length_c   1.000
_cell.angle_alpha   90.00
_cell.angle_beta   90.00
_cell.angle_gamma   90.00
#
_symmetry.space_group_name_H-M   'P 1'
#
loop_
_entity.id
_entity.type
_entity.pdbx_description
1 polymer ?
#
loop_
_entity_poly.entity_id
_entity_poly.type
_entity_poly.pdbx_seq_one_letter_code
_entity_poly.pdbx_strand_id
1 'polypeptide(L)'
;GGKEAILERHTLSRRFQSLNDLVGHTLYVSVTVITDSGSDMVVTEQSGIHIVTSPYQIYLTKTPKYFKPGMPYELMVYVTNPDGSPAANVPVVSESIHSEGTTLSDGTAKLILNTPLNSQSLSITVKTNHRELP
;
A
#
# COMPACT_ATOMS: atom_id res chain seq x y z
N GLY A 1 27.99 -7.19 -17.01
CA GLY A 1 28.18 -7.72 -15.65
C GLY A 1 27.48 -6.80 -14.69
N GLY A 2 26.46 -7.28 -13.98
CA GLY A 2 25.81 -6.50 -12.92
C GLY A 2 26.67 -6.50 -11.67
N LYS A 3 26.94 -5.32 -11.10
CA LYS A 3 27.46 -5.21 -9.73
C LYS A 3 26.24 -5.13 -8.81
N GLU A 4 26.28 -5.86 -7.70
CA GLU A 4 25.21 -5.90 -6.71
C GLU A 4 25.70 -5.27 -5.40
N ALA A 5 24.81 -4.58 -4.69
CA ALA A 5 25.02 -4.09 -3.34
C ALA A 5 23.84 -4.54 -2.48
N ILE A 6 24.12 -5.14 -1.32
CA ILE A 6 23.11 -5.72 -0.43
C ILE A 6 23.15 -4.98 0.90
N LEU A 7 22.01 -4.44 1.33
CA LEU A 7 21.82 -3.91 2.68
C LEU A 7 21.25 -5.00 3.59
N GLU A 8 22.12 -5.59 4.41
CA GLU A 8 21.70 -6.66 5.32
C GLU A 8 20.89 -6.12 6.50
N ARG A 9 19.82 -6.84 6.88
CA ARG A 9 18.96 -6.49 8.02
C ARG A 9 19.76 -6.29 9.32
N HIS A 10 20.77 -7.12 9.56
CA HIS A 10 21.60 -7.02 10.77
C HIS A 10 22.34 -5.66 10.87
N THR A 11 22.62 -5.01 9.73
CA THR A 11 23.28 -3.69 9.72
C THR A 11 22.35 -2.62 10.25
N LEU A 12 21.06 -2.70 9.92
CA LEU A 12 20.03 -1.85 10.49
C LEU A 12 19.85 -2.14 11.99
N SER A 13 19.76 -3.42 12.38
CA SER A 13 19.59 -3.81 13.79
C SER A 13 20.75 -3.43 14.71
N ARG A 14 21.96 -3.22 14.18
CA ARG A 14 23.09 -2.70 14.97
C ARG A 14 22.98 -1.20 15.26
N ARG A 15 22.30 -0.45 14.39
CA ARG A 15 22.22 1.01 14.47
C ARG A 15 20.95 1.49 15.16
N PHE A 16 19.86 0.74 15.03
CA PHE A 16 18.54 1.06 15.58
C PHE A 16 18.14 0.01 16.61
N GLN A 17 17.74 0.46 17.80
CA GLN A 17 17.32 -0.43 18.89
C GLN A 17 16.05 -1.22 18.52
N SER A 18 15.16 -0.60 17.74
CA SER A 18 13.97 -1.22 17.19
C SER A 18 13.86 -0.89 15.70
N LEU A 19 13.59 -1.90 14.87
CA LEU A 19 13.34 -1.67 13.44
C LEU A 19 12.00 -0.96 13.20
N ASN A 20 11.11 -0.93 14.20
CA ASN A 20 9.88 -0.14 14.11
C ASN A 20 10.18 1.36 14.11
N ASP A 21 11.33 1.80 14.63
CA ASP A 21 11.75 3.20 14.61
C ASP A 21 12.04 3.69 13.17
N LEU A 22 12.26 2.74 12.25
CA LEU A 22 12.45 3.03 10.83
C LEU A 22 11.14 3.17 10.06
N VAL A 23 10.02 2.71 10.62
CA VAL A 23 8.72 2.79 9.94
C VAL A 23 8.35 4.25 9.70
N GLY A 24 7.92 4.56 8.49
CA GLY A 24 7.61 5.93 8.06
C GLY A 24 8.81 6.70 7.47
N HIS A 25 10.02 6.15 7.53
CA HIS A 25 11.19 6.69 6.83
C HIS A 25 11.35 6.06 5.44
N THR A 26 12.27 6.60 4.65
CA THR A 26 12.61 6.13 3.32
C THR A 26 14.08 5.71 3.23
N LEU A 27 14.35 4.72 2.38
CA LEU A 27 15.68 4.40 1.88
C LEU A 27 15.90 5.11 0.54
N TYR A 28 17.16 5.42 0.26
CA TYR A 28 17.61 5.84 -1.06
C TYR A 28 18.85 5.05 -1.45
N VAL A 29 19.07 4.88 -2.75
CA VAL A 29 20.22 4.20 -3.34
C VAL A 29 20.86 5.17 -4.32
N SER A 30 22.12 5.54 -4.07
CA SER A 30 22.92 6.34 -4.99
C SER A 30 23.91 5.43 -5.73
N VAL A 31 23.94 5.53 -7.05
CA VAL A 31 24.79 4.74 -7.93
C VAL A 31 25.65 5.68 -8.77
N THR A 32 26.96 5.50 -8.68
CA THR A 32 27.94 6.21 -9.52
C THR A 32 28.52 5.23 -10.52
N VAL A 33 28.42 5.55 -11.81
CA VAL A 33 28.98 4.77 -12.92
C VAL A 33 30.04 5.61 -13.60
N ILE A 34 31.22 5.03 -13.80
CA ILE A 34 32.33 5.65 -14.53
C ILE A 34 32.63 4.75 -15.72
N THR A 35 32.84 5.33 -16.91
CA THR A 35 33.29 4.57 -18.09
C THR A 35 34.66 3.96 -17.85
N ASP A 36 34.96 2.84 -18.50
CA ASP A 36 36.25 2.17 -18.35
C ASP A 36 37.43 3.06 -18.76
N SER A 37 37.21 3.94 -19.75
CA SER A 37 38.15 4.99 -20.16
C SER A 37 38.37 6.07 -19.10
N GLY A 38 37.53 6.15 -18.07
CA GLY A 38 37.50 7.23 -17.09
C GLY A 38 37.03 8.58 -17.64
N SER A 39 36.52 8.61 -18.88
CA SER A 39 36.12 9.84 -19.57
C SER A 39 34.81 10.42 -19.05
N ASP A 40 33.88 9.55 -18.64
CA ASP A 40 32.52 9.94 -18.30
C ASP A 40 32.12 9.34 -16.96
N MET A 41 31.43 10.14 -16.16
CA MET A 41 30.89 9.75 -14.87
C MET A 41 29.43 10.19 -14.79
N VAL A 42 28.56 9.29 -14.35
CA VAL A 42 27.15 9.54 -14.13
C VAL A 42 26.78 9.11 -12.72
N VAL A 43 26.01 9.94 -12.03
CA VAL A 43 25.44 9.64 -10.71
C VAL A 43 23.92 9.61 -10.84
N THR A 44 23.28 8.55 -10.33
CA THR A 44 21.82 8.41 -10.29
C THR A 44 21.38 8.03 -8.89
N GLU A 45 20.24 8.55 -8.45
CA GLU A 45 19.64 8.21 -7.16
C GLU A 45 18.24 7.61 -7.36
N GLN A 46 17.98 6.48 -6.71
CA GLN A 46 16.64 5.96 -6.50
C GLN A 46 16.23 6.26 -5.06
N SER A 47 15.29 7.16 -4.87
CA SER A 47 14.68 7.48 -3.58
C SER A 47 13.26 6.91 -3.49
N GLY A 48 12.54 7.20 -2.40
CA GLY A 48 11.13 6.81 -2.24
C GLY A 48 10.91 5.33 -1.87
N ILE A 49 11.94 4.62 -1.40
CA ILE A 49 11.78 3.24 -0.92
C ILE A 49 11.25 3.31 0.52
N HIS A 50 9.94 3.21 0.70
CA HIS A 50 9.31 3.36 2.00
C HIS A 50 9.52 2.15 2.91
N ILE A 51 9.88 2.40 4.17
CA ILE A 51 9.92 1.38 5.22
C ILE A 51 8.55 1.33 5.89
N VAL A 52 7.81 0.24 5.66
CA VAL A 52 6.42 0.06 6.09
C VAL A 52 6.20 -1.33 6.68
N THR A 53 5.14 -1.46 7.48
CA THR A 53 4.69 -2.75 8.01
C THR A 53 3.65 -3.44 7.12
N SER A 54 3.02 -2.68 6.22
CA SER A 54 2.07 -3.16 5.21
C SER A 54 2.46 -2.61 3.86
N PRO A 55 2.47 -3.43 2.79
CA PRO A 55 2.78 -2.97 1.44
C PRO A 55 1.64 -2.20 0.79
N TYR A 56 0.47 -2.11 1.43
CA TYR A 56 -0.67 -1.34 0.95
C TYR A 56 -1.23 -0.41 2.02
N GLN A 57 -1.85 0.68 1.58
CA GLN A 57 -2.68 1.55 2.39
C GLN A 57 -4.10 1.57 1.84
N ILE A 58 -5.09 1.43 2.72
CA ILE A 58 -6.52 1.46 2.37
C ILE A 58 -7.12 2.79 2.81
N TYR A 59 -7.86 3.42 1.90
CA TYR A 59 -8.60 4.65 2.13
C TYR A 59 -10.07 4.48 1.75
N LEU A 60 -10.95 5.04 2.58
CA LEU A 60 -12.38 5.17 2.31
C LEU A 60 -12.75 6.62 1.92
N THR A 61 -11.77 7.40 1.44
CA THR A 61 -11.95 8.82 1.08
C THR A 61 -12.91 9.01 -0.10
N LYS A 62 -13.04 8.00 -0.98
CA LYS A 62 -13.97 8.00 -2.12
C LYS A 62 -15.35 7.44 -1.77
N THR A 63 -15.58 7.02 -0.52
CA THR A 63 -16.86 6.47 -0.06
C THR A 63 -17.72 7.57 0.58
N PRO A 64 -19.03 7.69 0.24
CA PRO A 64 -19.94 8.60 0.94
C PRO A 64 -20.12 8.21 2.41
N LYS A 65 -19.90 9.13 3.36
CA LYS A 65 -19.99 8.80 4.82
C LYS A 65 -21.41 8.56 5.35
N TYR A 66 -22.43 8.73 4.51
CA TYR A 66 -23.84 8.56 4.87
C TYR A 66 -24.50 7.56 3.94
N PHE A 67 -25.39 6.74 4.48
CA PHE A 67 -26.17 5.77 3.73
C PHE A 67 -27.66 6.01 3.94
N LYS A 68 -28.48 5.42 3.08
CA LYS A 68 -29.94 5.42 3.22
C LYS A 68 -30.37 4.02 3.67
N PRO A 69 -30.97 3.87 4.86
CA PRO A 69 -31.42 2.56 5.35
C PRO A 69 -32.42 1.92 4.38
N GLY A 70 -32.31 0.61 4.19
CA GLY A 70 -33.16 -0.14 3.28
C GLY A 70 -32.75 -0.08 1.81
N MET A 71 -31.65 0.60 1.48
CA MET A 71 -31.11 0.65 0.12
C MET A 71 -29.69 0.08 0.05
N PRO A 72 -29.27 -0.48 -1.10
CA PRO A 72 -27.88 -0.83 -1.33
C PRO A 72 -26.97 0.38 -1.15
N TYR A 73 -25.85 0.15 -0.49
CA TYR A 73 -24.82 1.12 -0.23
C TYR A 73 -23.53 0.69 -0.91
N GLU A 74 -22.94 1.63 -1.66
CA GLU A 74 -21.72 1.40 -2.43
C GLU A 74 -20.52 1.90 -1.64
N LEU A 75 -19.68 0.95 -1.22
CA LEU A 75 -18.41 1.21 -0.56
C LEU A 75 -17.32 1.27 -1.63
N MET A 76 -16.73 2.44 -1.80
CA MET A 76 -15.62 2.68 -2.71
C MET A 76 -14.29 2.63 -1.94
N VAL A 77 -13.63 1.49 -2.02
CA VAL A 77 -12.31 1.25 -1.43
C VAL A 77 -11.26 1.79 -2.37
N TYR A 78 -10.33 2.60 -1.87
CA TYR A 78 -9.17 3.07 -2.61
C TYR A 78 -7.90 2.52 -1.97
N VAL A 79 -7.10 1.78 -2.72
CA VAL A 79 -5.86 1.15 -2.26
C VAL A 79 -4.67 1.78 -2.96
N THR A 80 -3.64 2.12 -2.19
CA THR A 80 -2.39 2.66 -2.72
C THR A 80 -1.19 1.83 -2.29
N ASN A 81 -0.12 1.93 -3.06
CA ASN A 81 1.22 1.55 -2.64
C ASN A 81 1.75 2.56 -1.59
N PRO A 82 2.87 2.27 -0.91
CA PRO A 82 3.43 3.15 0.13
C PRO A 82 3.85 4.53 -0.38
N ASP A 83 4.17 4.64 -1.66
CA ASP A 83 4.51 5.89 -2.35
C ASP A 83 3.29 6.75 -2.73
N GLY A 84 2.08 6.27 -2.42
CA GLY A 84 0.81 6.92 -2.73
C GLY A 84 0.26 6.63 -4.13
N SER A 85 0.99 5.90 -4.97
CA SER A 85 0.49 5.48 -6.29
C SER A 85 -0.68 4.49 -6.15
N PRO A 86 -1.66 4.48 -7.07
CA PRO A 86 -2.76 3.53 -7.00
C PRO A 86 -2.30 2.07 -7.15
N ALA A 87 -2.81 1.18 -6.31
CA ALA A 87 -2.46 -0.24 -6.35
C ALA A 87 -3.54 -1.04 -7.09
N ALA A 88 -3.22 -1.51 -8.29
CA ALA A 88 -4.14 -2.28 -9.14
C ALA A 88 -4.06 -3.79 -8.86
N ASN A 89 -5.15 -4.51 -9.16
CA ASN A 89 -5.28 -5.96 -9.01
C ASN A 89 -5.06 -6.48 -7.58
N VAL A 90 -5.35 -5.65 -6.58
CA VAL A 90 -5.26 -6.02 -5.17
C VAL A 90 -6.63 -6.54 -4.72
N PRO A 91 -6.75 -7.81 -4.29
CA PRO A 91 -7.98 -8.31 -3.72
C PRO A 91 -8.28 -7.61 -2.39
N VAL A 92 -9.54 -7.23 -2.19
CA VAL A 92 -10.03 -6.63 -0.94
C VAL A 92 -11.28 -7.37 -0.47
N VAL A 93 -11.41 -7.50 0.84
CA VAL A 93 -12.51 -8.20 1.49
C VAL A 93 -13.02 -7.40 2.68
N SER A 94 -14.31 -7.52 2.94
CA SER A 94 -14.93 -7.06 4.16
C SER A 94 -15.84 -8.14 4.73
N GLU A 95 -15.37 -8.78 5.79
CA GLU A 95 -16.12 -9.80 6.54
C GLU A 95 -17.42 -9.22 7.11
N SER A 96 -17.39 -7.96 7.59
CA SER A 96 -18.57 -7.28 8.16
C SER A 96 -19.76 -7.21 7.20
N ILE A 97 -19.52 -7.23 5.89
CA ILE A 97 -20.56 -7.10 4.87
C ILE A 97 -20.59 -8.30 3.90
N HIS A 98 -19.79 -9.33 4.16
CA HIS A 98 -19.63 -10.52 3.32
C HIS A 98 -19.44 -10.19 1.83
N SER A 99 -18.58 -9.21 1.54
CA SER A 99 -18.32 -8.72 0.18
C SER A 99 -16.82 -8.67 -0.09
N GLU A 100 -16.45 -9.01 -1.32
CA GLU A 100 -15.08 -8.96 -1.81
C GLU A 100 -15.03 -8.35 -3.21
N GLY A 101 -13.85 -7.89 -3.59
CA GLY A 101 -13.59 -7.25 -4.87
C GLY A 101 -12.10 -7.20 -5.16
N THR A 102 -11.74 -6.68 -6.33
CA THR A 102 -10.34 -6.50 -6.73
C THR A 102 -10.18 -5.10 -7.29
N THR A 103 -9.09 -4.42 -6.92
CA THR A 103 -8.87 -3.04 -7.37
C THR A 103 -8.59 -2.97 -8.87
N LEU A 104 -9.13 -1.93 -9.50
CA LEU A 104 -8.90 -1.59 -10.90
C LEU A 104 -7.57 -0.84 -11.07
N SER A 105 -7.26 -0.45 -12.31
CA SER A 105 -6.05 0.30 -12.66
C SER A 105 -5.89 1.63 -11.91
N ASP A 106 -7.00 2.23 -11.46
CA ASP A 106 -7.01 3.47 -10.67
C ASP A 106 -6.96 3.21 -9.15
N GLY A 107 -6.68 1.97 -8.73
CA GLY A 107 -6.59 1.55 -7.33
C GLY A 107 -7.93 1.45 -6.62
N THR A 108 -9.06 1.55 -7.31
CA THR A 108 -10.39 1.48 -6.67
C THR A 108 -11.05 0.11 -6.79
N ALA A 109 -11.77 -0.30 -5.74
CA ALA A 109 -12.65 -1.46 -5.74
C ALA A 109 -14.01 -1.06 -5.16
N LYS A 110 -15.07 -1.51 -5.81
CA LYS A 110 -16.45 -1.29 -5.37
C LYS A 110 -16.96 -2.54 -4.65
N LEU A 111 -17.36 -2.38 -3.39
CA LEU A 111 -18.07 -3.39 -2.61
C LEU A 111 -19.51 -2.92 -2.38
N ILE A 112 -20.48 -3.85 -2.47
CA ILE A 112 -21.89 -3.53 -2.31
C ILE A 112 -22.40 -4.18 -1.02
N LEU A 113 -23.04 -3.39 -0.17
CA LEU A 113 -23.72 -3.83 1.04
C LEU A 113 -25.21 -3.52 0.92
N ASN A 114 -26.06 -4.51 1.19
CA ASN A 114 -27.48 -4.25 1.40
C ASN A 114 -27.72 -3.81 2.84
N THR A 115 -28.22 -2.58 3.03
CA THR A 115 -28.42 -2.01 4.37
C THR A 115 -29.83 -2.33 4.90
N PRO A 116 -29.98 -2.83 6.14
CA PRO A 116 -31.31 -3.04 6.74
C PRO A 116 -32.09 -1.74 6.95
N LEU A 117 -33.42 -1.79 6.88
CA LEU A 117 -34.29 -0.61 7.03
C LEU A 117 -34.16 0.09 8.39
N ASN A 118 -33.87 -0.66 9.45
CA ASN A 118 -33.74 -0.17 10.83
C ASN A 118 -32.31 0.18 11.24
N SER A 119 -31.35 0.15 10.31
CA SER A 119 -29.96 0.47 10.62
C SER A 119 -29.75 1.99 10.69
N GLN A 120 -29.16 2.45 11.78
CA GLN A 120 -28.78 3.88 11.96
C GLN A 120 -27.27 4.11 11.84
N SER A 121 -26.48 3.05 11.95
CA SER A 121 -25.03 3.06 11.82
C SER A 121 -24.55 1.80 11.11
N LEU A 122 -23.42 1.91 10.40
CA LEU A 122 -22.73 0.80 9.76
C LEU A 122 -21.26 0.85 10.18
N SER A 123 -20.78 -0.22 10.81
CA SER A 123 -19.35 -0.39 11.07
C SER A 123 -18.80 -1.36 10.04
N ILE A 124 -17.94 -0.84 9.16
CA ILE A 124 -17.39 -1.58 8.02
C ILE A 124 -15.88 -1.61 8.18
N THR A 125 -15.30 -2.80 8.15
CA THR A 125 -13.85 -2.99 8.14
C THR A 125 -13.45 -3.65 6.83
N VAL A 126 -12.44 -3.09 6.16
CA VAL A 126 -11.91 -3.61 4.89
C VAL A 126 -10.46 -4.04 5.11
N LYS A 127 -10.09 -5.18 4.52
CA LYS A 127 -8.72 -5.70 4.49
C LYS A 127 -8.34 -6.08 3.06
N THR A 128 -7.05 -6.01 2.75
CA THR A 128 -6.51 -6.64 1.55
C THR A 128 -6.45 -8.16 1.76
N ASN A 129 -6.87 -8.95 0.78
CA ASN A 129 -6.82 -10.43 0.79
C ASN A 129 -5.74 -10.94 -0.18
N HIS A 130 -4.50 -10.52 0.05
CA HIS A 130 -3.36 -10.94 -0.77
C HIS A 130 -2.59 -12.03 -0.02
N ARG A 131 -2.43 -13.21 -0.66
CA ARG A 131 -1.94 -14.46 -0.03
C ARG A 131 -0.53 -14.39 0.59
N GLU A 132 0.23 -13.36 0.22
CA GLU A 132 1.62 -13.16 0.66
C GLU A 132 1.76 -12.04 1.70
N LEU A 133 0.65 -11.45 2.14
CA LEU A 133 0.66 -10.54 3.29
C LEU A 133 0.57 -11.37 4.58
N PRO A 134 1.37 -11.03 5.61
CA PRO A 134 1.25 -11.67 6.92
C PRO A 134 -0.12 -11.46 7.57
#